data_AF-A0A7Z9JL73-F1
#
_entry.id   AF-A0A7Z9JL73-F1
#
_cell.length_a   1.000
_cell.length_b   1.000
_cell.length_c   1.000
_cell.angle_alpha   90.00
_cell.angle_beta   90.00
_cell.angle_gamma   90.00
#
_symmetry.space_group_name_H-M   'P 1'
#
loop_
_entity.id
_entity.type
_entity.pdbx_description
1 polymer ?
#
loop_
_entity_poly.entity_id
_entity_poly.type
_entity_poly.pdbx_seq_one_letter_code
_entity_poly.pdbx_strand_id
1 'polypeptide(L)'
;MPLTTLMTPASTQTYSIRSSCSHIQWPRGERPHTDMTILSYNTTAPIALAVLLTACSDGGVSLIGPTNMAPVADAGVDQTVNEEVLVQVDAAGSTDGDGSITSTVWSQLTGFLITLSDANAMSPTFVTPSNSAGESLTLELTVTDDKGASDTDTVAIHITDHLNNADLDGQFMDAVLVNRNPDCRAYATDANGGDYGSRQISDLSNGTSNGVSRVQIDMVVASSWNASDFDYNNVSVTSDSRLATHCRMISNMIPNHEFGVAVTGPGGGGWINPIDHGDTEITYIPVDPLRTGTATNTPRKPPVFDFDGILLNGVGISMDSGFCYHPGVTTGPRALRSNEAGNASGCGPPNSWFELQAYTIWHHGAENVAGVFDSYYAHGYVGTYHYHAMTHPLQEDDDQTQPPSNGLGSPVIGFAPDGFPIYGHWFIDQSGALVRAESGYETFAQNSRTPIATARYGTPPTPWDIANNPGAFASDFGLEMGRYEEDWFYAGTGNLDECNGAFDINGDYGYYITDKYPFTPPCTFGVRDPSFGKTHPTLPS
;
A
#
# COMPACT_ATOMS: atom_id res chain seq x y z
N MET A 1 -1.26 -37.87 -65.29
CA MET A 1 -2.54 -37.18 -65.01
C MET A 1 -2.28 -35.68 -65.02
N PRO A 2 -3.18 -34.90 -65.65
CA PRO A 2 -2.88 -33.58 -66.18
C PRO A 2 -3.31 -32.46 -65.23
N LEU A 3 -2.79 -31.24 -65.41
CA LEU A 3 -3.66 -30.07 -65.59
C LEU A 3 -2.88 -28.97 -66.33
N THR A 4 -3.08 -28.96 -67.64
CA THR A 4 -2.98 -27.79 -68.49
C THR A 4 -3.92 -26.72 -67.94
N THR A 5 -3.42 -25.52 -67.65
CA THR A 5 -4.26 -24.32 -67.64
C THR A 5 -3.66 -23.33 -68.63
N LEU A 6 -4.36 -23.19 -69.77
CA LEU A 6 -4.17 -22.11 -70.72
C LEU A 6 -4.51 -20.79 -70.03
N MET A 7 -3.60 -19.82 -70.06
CA MET A 7 -3.96 -18.41 -69.97
C MET A 7 -3.63 -17.73 -71.29
N THR A 8 -4.69 -17.21 -71.90
CA THR A 8 -4.73 -16.42 -73.13
C THR A 8 -4.08 -15.04 -72.92
N PRO A 9 -3.58 -14.38 -73.98
CA PRO A 9 -2.96 -13.06 -73.85
C PRO A 9 -4.03 -11.97 -73.60
N ALA A 10 -3.82 -11.15 -72.58
CA ALA A 10 -4.60 -9.93 -72.34
C ALA A 10 -3.86 -8.71 -72.91
N SER A 11 -4.52 -8.07 -73.89
CA SER A 11 -4.31 -6.76 -74.51
C SER A 11 -2.94 -6.07 -74.40
N THR A 12 -2.27 -5.94 -75.54
CA THR A 12 -1.27 -4.90 -75.80
C THR A 12 -1.96 -3.54 -75.89
N GLN A 13 -1.65 -2.60 -74.99
CA GLN A 13 -1.98 -1.18 -75.19
C GLN A 13 -0.78 -0.46 -75.80
N THR A 14 -0.95 0.02 -77.03
CA THR A 14 0.04 0.86 -77.71
C THR A 14 -0.26 2.31 -77.38
N TYR A 15 0.61 2.99 -76.63
CA TYR A 15 0.53 4.43 -76.43
C TYR A 15 1.38 5.14 -77.49
N SER A 16 0.75 6.01 -78.29
CA SER A 16 1.45 6.88 -79.23
C SER A 16 1.68 8.25 -78.59
N ILE A 17 2.89 8.54 -78.13
CA ILE A 17 3.24 9.90 -77.70
C ILE A 17 3.71 10.67 -78.94
N ARG A 18 2.95 11.68 -79.38
CA ARG A 18 3.46 12.66 -80.36
C ARG A 18 4.34 13.65 -79.61
N SER A 19 5.65 13.64 -79.87
CA SER A 19 6.51 14.74 -79.44
C SER A 19 6.24 15.97 -80.30
N SER A 20 5.96 17.09 -79.64
CA SER A 20 5.80 18.40 -80.26
C SER A 20 7.11 19.19 -80.15
N CYS A 21 8.19 18.64 -80.71
CA CYS A 21 9.44 19.40 -80.92
C CYS A 21 9.34 20.16 -82.24
N SER A 22 8.89 21.42 -82.21
CA SER A 22 8.75 22.28 -83.40
C SER A 22 9.99 23.10 -83.76
N HIS A 23 11.18 22.82 -83.21
CA HIS A 23 12.38 23.64 -83.46
C HIS A 23 13.67 22.86 -83.76
N ILE A 24 13.61 21.80 -84.58
CA ILE A 24 14.82 21.20 -85.15
C ILE A 24 14.63 20.98 -86.65
N GLN A 25 15.40 21.72 -87.48
CA GLN A 25 15.59 21.39 -88.89
C GLN A 25 16.66 20.29 -89.00
N TRP A 26 16.26 19.11 -89.45
CA TRP A 26 17.17 18.02 -89.78
C TRP A 26 17.57 18.07 -91.27
N PRO A 27 18.83 17.84 -91.66
CA PRO A 27 19.20 17.67 -93.06
C PRO A 27 18.56 16.39 -93.61
N ARG A 28 17.90 16.53 -94.78
CA ARG A 28 17.33 15.47 -95.64
C ARG A 28 17.23 14.05 -95.07
N GLY A 29 16.00 13.68 -94.71
CA GLY A 29 15.43 12.40 -95.12
C GLY A 29 15.70 11.20 -94.23
N GLU A 30 15.31 11.25 -92.95
CA GLU A 30 15.01 10.06 -92.14
C GLU A 30 14.10 10.47 -90.96
N ARG A 31 13.04 9.69 -90.68
CA ARG A 31 12.17 9.88 -89.51
C ARG A 31 12.67 8.95 -88.39
N PRO A 32 12.90 9.41 -87.16
CA PRO A 32 13.12 8.49 -86.05
C PRO A 32 11.76 8.00 -85.54
N HIS A 33 11.42 6.75 -85.85
CA HIS A 33 10.50 5.97 -85.02
C HIS A 33 11.34 5.32 -83.94
N THR A 34 11.17 5.72 -82.68
CA THR A 34 11.66 4.95 -81.53
C THR A 34 10.46 4.21 -80.96
N ASP A 35 10.28 2.95 -81.38
CA ASP A 35 9.34 2.04 -80.73
C ASP A 35 10.01 1.50 -79.46
N MET A 36 9.35 1.70 -78.31
CA MET A 36 9.80 1.21 -77.00
C MET A 36 8.81 0.15 -76.50
N THR A 37 9.29 -1.07 -76.24
CA THR A 37 8.51 -2.17 -75.69
C THR A 37 8.77 -2.27 -74.19
N ILE A 38 7.73 -2.10 -73.36
CA ILE A 38 7.81 -2.28 -71.89
C ILE A 38 7.29 -3.68 -71.54
N LEU A 39 8.08 -4.47 -70.81
CA LEU A 39 7.64 -5.72 -70.17
C LEU A 39 7.37 -5.44 -68.69
N SER A 40 6.11 -5.54 -68.26
CA SER A 40 5.72 -5.45 -66.85
C SER A 40 5.73 -6.83 -66.18
N TYR A 41 6.33 -6.95 -65.01
CA TYR A 41 6.15 -8.10 -64.11
C TYR A 41 5.27 -7.67 -62.93
N ASN A 42 4.26 -8.50 -62.59
CA ASN A 42 3.52 -8.35 -61.33
C ASN A 42 4.38 -8.90 -60.19
N THR A 43 4.85 -8.03 -59.30
CA THR A 43 5.37 -8.41 -57.98
C THR A 43 4.64 -7.61 -56.90
N THR A 44 4.44 -8.22 -55.74
CA THR A 44 3.67 -7.69 -54.59
C THR A 44 4.54 -6.85 -53.64
N ALA A 45 5.48 -6.06 -54.15
CA ALA A 45 6.29 -5.14 -53.35
C ALA A 45 6.46 -3.81 -54.09
N PRO A 46 6.40 -2.64 -53.42
CA PRO A 46 6.51 -1.36 -54.09
C PRO A 46 7.98 -1.12 -54.46
N ILE A 47 8.35 -1.45 -55.70
CA ILE A 47 9.60 -0.98 -56.29
C ILE A 47 9.30 0.36 -56.95
N ALA A 48 9.94 1.42 -56.47
CA ALA A 48 9.89 2.74 -57.11
C ALA A 48 10.34 2.61 -58.58
N LEU A 49 9.42 2.87 -59.50
CA LEU A 49 9.68 2.86 -60.94
C LEU A 49 10.40 4.16 -61.32
N ALA A 50 11.73 4.14 -61.34
CA ALA A 50 12.51 5.23 -61.92
C ALA A 50 12.46 5.15 -63.46
N VAL A 51 11.54 5.91 -64.07
CA VAL A 51 11.55 6.17 -65.51
C VAL A 51 12.64 7.21 -65.77
N LEU A 52 13.79 6.78 -66.29
CA LEU A 52 14.80 7.71 -66.81
C LEU A 52 14.32 8.25 -68.17
N LEU A 53 13.59 9.36 -68.16
CA LEU A 53 13.46 10.21 -69.34
C LEU A 53 14.79 10.96 -69.51
N THR A 54 15.63 10.51 -70.43
CA THR A 54 16.72 11.35 -70.96
C THR A 54 16.11 12.43 -71.84
N ALA A 55 15.58 13.47 -71.20
CA ALA A 55 15.35 14.75 -71.84
C ALA A 55 16.71 15.44 -72.01
N CYS A 56 17.02 15.82 -73.24
CA CYS A 56 18.22 16.58 -73.57
C CYS A 56 18.08 18.01 -73.03
N SER A 57 18.56 18.26 -71.81
CA SER A 57 18.96 19.57 -71.29
C SER A 57 19.79 19.39 -70.03
N ASP A 58 20.94 20.05 -69.94
CA ASP A 58 21.87 20.08 -68.79
C ASP A 58 21.29 20.78 -67.55
N GLY A 59 20.18 20.26 -67.02
CA GLY A 59 19.60 20.66 -65.75
C GLY A 59 19.14 19.41 -65.02
N GLY A 60 19.86 19.04 -63.95
CA GLY A 60 19.49 17.89 -63.12
C GLY A 60 18.05 18.02 -62.63
N VAL A 61 17.22 17.03 -62.95
CA VAL A 61 15.89 16.90 -62.37
C VAL A 61 16.08 16.45 -60.92
N SER A 62 15.97 17.39 -59.97
CA SER A 62 15.85 17.06 -58.56
C SER A 62 14.46 16.45 -58.36
N LEU A 63 14.39 15.13 -58.18
CA LEU A 63 13.20 14.45 -57.68
C LEU A 63 13.06 14.84 -56.21
N ILE A 64 12.45 16.00 -55.95
CA ILE A 64 11.96 16.33 -54.61
C ILE A 64 10.83 15.33 -54.35
N GLY A 65 11.10 14.31 -53.53
CA GLY A 65 10.04 13.49 -52.95
C GLY A 65 9.07 14.38 -52.15
N PRO A 66 7.88 13.87 -51.79
CA PRO A 66 7.00 14.63 -50.90
C PRO A 66 7.80 15.06 -49.67
N THR A 67 7.71 16.35 -49.34
CA THR A 67 8.37 16.90 -48.15
C THR A 67 7.77 16.22 -46.93
N ASN A 68 8.60 15.76 -46.00
CA ASN A 68 8.15 15.11 -44.78
C ASN A 68 7.14 15.99 -44.04
N MET A 69 6.04 15.40 -43.59
CA MET A 69 5.12 16.04 -42.66
C MET A 69 5.55 15.66 -41.25
N ALA A 70 5.76 16.65 -40.37
CA ALA A 70 6.07 16.35 -38.98
C ALA A 70 4.89 15.57 -38.34
N PRO A 71 5.16 14.71 -37.35
CA PRO A 71 4.09 14.06 -36.60
C PRO A 71 3.25 15.11 -35.86
N VAL A 72 2.10 14.69 -35.35
CA VAL A 72 1.29 15.46 -34.40
C VAL A 72 1.40 14.75 -33.06
N ALA A 73 2.02 15.41 -32.09
CA ALA A 73 2.06 14.93 -30.72
C ALA A 73 0.71 15.18 -30.03
N ASP A 74 0.25 14.20 -29.26
CA ASP A 74 -0.94 14.29 -28.40
C ASP A 74 -0.58 13.64 -27.08
N ALA A 75 -0.38 14.46 -26.05
CA ALA A 75 -0.03 14.05 -24.68
C ALA A 75 -1.26 13.64 -23.85
N GLY A 76 -2.45 13.67 -24.46
CA GLY A 76 -3.72 13.45 -23.78
C GLY A 76 -4.25 14.70 -23.09
N VAL A 77 -5.36 14.53 -22.37
CA VAL A 77 -6.00 15.63 -21.63
C VAL A 77 -5.33 15.86 -20.29
N ASP A 78 -5.33 17.12 -19.84
CA ASP A 78 -4.93 17.48 -18.47
C ASP A 78 -5.71 16.65 -17.44
N GLN A 79 -5.03 16.25 -16.37
CA GLN A 79 -5.57 15.37 -15.34
C GLN A 79 -5.69 16.11 -13.99
N THR A 80 -6.68 15.72 -13.20
CA THR A 80 -6.80 16.13 -11.80
C THR A 80 -6.90 14.86 -10.96
N VAL A 81 -5.93 14.66 -10.07
CA VAL A 81 -5.70 13.40 -9.34
C VAL A 81 -5.28 13.71 -7.92
N ASN A 82 -5.52 12.80 -6.98
CA ASN A 82 -5.02 12.96 -5.61
C ASN A 82 -3.49 12.78 -5.57
N GLU A 83 -2.86 13.20 -4.48
CA GLU A 83 -1.51 12.74 -4.13
C GLU A 83 -1.46 11.22 -3.88
N GLU A 84 -0.28 10.61 -3.99
CA GLU A 84 -0.02 9.18 -3.74
C GLU A 84 -0.85 8.18 -4.54
N VAL A 85 -1.33 8.56 -5.72
CA VAL A 85 -2.05 7.67 -6.64
C VAL A 85 -1.24 7.37 -7.90
N LEU A 86 -1.44 6.18 -8.45
CA LEU A 86 -0.86 5.79 -9.73
C LEU A 86 -1.57 6.53 -10.87
N VAL A 87 -0.80 7.29 -11.64
CA VAL A 87 -1.23 8.06 -12.80
C VAL A 87 -0.62 7.45 -14.06
N GLN A 88 -1.41 7.40 -15.15
CA GLN A 88 -0.92 7.07 -16.48
C GLN A 88 -1.06 8.29 -17.40
N VAL A 89 -0.01 8.64 -18.13
CA VAL A 89 -0.09 9.58 -19.27
C VAL A 89 -0.08 8.80 -20.57
N ASP A 90 -0.67 9.35 -21.64
CA ASP A 90 -0.94 8.58 -22.85
C ASP A 90 -0.61 9.34 -24.12
N ALA A 91 0.30 8.79 -24.93
CA ALA A 91 0.67 9.30 -26.24
C ALA A 91 -0.10 8.63 -27.39
N ALA A 92 -1.05 7.73 -27.12
CA ALA A 92 -1.73 6.92 -28.14
C ALA A 92 -2.53 7.75 -29.17
N GLY A 93 -2.87 9.00 -28.85
CA GLY A 93 -3.49 9.94 -29.79
C GLY A 93 -2.54 10.51 -30.85
N SER A 94 -1.23 10.32 -30.67
CA SER A 94 -0.22 10.87 -31.57
C SER A 94 -0.29 10.21 -32.95
N THR A 95 -0.12 10.99 -34.02
CA THR A 95 -0.23 10.50 -35.39
C THR A 95 0.86 11.03 -36.30
N ASP A 96 1.15 10.30 -37.37
CA ASP A 96 1.94 10.80 -38.49
C ASP A 96 1.14 10.63 -39.79
N GLY A 97 1.05 11.72 -40.57
CA GLY A 97 0.18 11.81 -41.74
C GLY A 97 0.77 11.21 -43.01
N ASP A 98 2.08 11.04 -43.08
CA ASP A 98 2.78 10.55 -44.27
C ASP A 98 3.82 9.44 -43.96
N GLY A 99 3.75 8.85 -42.77
CA GLY A 99 4.69 7.83 -42.28
C GLY A 99 4.24 7.16 -40.99
N SER A 100 5.19 6.88 -40.10
CA SER A 100 4.95 6.25 -38.79
C SER A 100 5.81 6.87 -37.69
N ILE A 101 5.26 6.93 -36.48
CA ILE A 101 6.01 7.32 -35.28
C ILE A 101 7.05 6.24 -34.95
N THR A 102 8.30 6.65 -34.71
CA THR A 102 9.41 5.76 -34.36
C THR A 102 9.90 5.92 -32.92
N SER A 103 9.65 7.07 -32.28
CA SER A 103 9.96 7.26 -30.86
C SER A 103 9.02 8.22 -30.15
N THR A 104 8.85 7.97 -28.85
CA THR A 104 8.22 8.87 -27.89
C THR A 104 9.18 9.09 -26.73
N VAL A 105 9.23 10.32 -26.21
CA VAL A 105 10.03 10.69 -25.06
C VAL A 105 9.21 11.61 -24.17
N TRP A 106 9.03 11.23 -22.92
CA TRP A 106 8.41 12.03 -21.89
C TRP A 106 9.47 12.71 -21.03
N SER A 107 9.27 14.00 -20.74
CA SER A 107 10.12 14.74 -19.82
C SER A 107 9.29 15.61 -18.89
N GLN A 108 9.73 15.75 -17.64
CA GLN A 108 9.09 16.66 -16.70
C GLN A 108 9.65 18.07 -16.85
N LEU A 109 8.77 19.05 -17.01
CA LEU A 109 9.13 20.46 -17.10
C LEU A 109 9.11 21.18 -15.74
N THR A 110 8.03 20.98 -14.97
CA THR A 110 7.81 21.69 -13.71
C THR A 110 7.09 20.83 -12.67
N GLY A 111 7.11 21.28 -11.41
CA GLY A 111 6.47 20.62 -10.27
C GLY A 111 7.42 19.76 -9.45
N PHE A 112 6.87 18.96 -8.54
CA PHE A 112 7.62 17.98 -7.74
C PHE A 112 8.22 16.89 -8.62
N LEU A 113 9.47 16.52 -8.36
CA LEU A 113 10.14 15.48 -9.15
C LEU A 113 9.40 14.15 -9.05
N ILE A 114 9.11 13.55 -10.21
CA ILE A 114 8.49 12.23 -10.32
C ILE A 114 9.40 11.25 -11.07
N THR A 115 9.17 9.96 -10.85
CA THR A 115 9.82 8.87 -11.58
C THR A 115 8.80 8.18 -12.48
N LEU A 116 9.01 8.25 -13.80
CA LEU A 116 8.20 7.51 -14.78
C LEU A 116 8.64 6.05 -14.86
N SER A 117 7.70 5.13 -15.06
CA SER A 117 7.97 3.69 -15.23
C SER A 117 8.83 3.39 -16.46
N ASP A 118 8.59 4.09 -17.57
CA ASP A 118 9.46 4.12 -18.75
C ASP A 118 9.22 5.42 -19.54
N ALA A 119 10.14 6.38 -19.47
CA ALA A 119 10.01 7.66 -20.17
C ALA A 119 9.92 7.53 -21.71
N ASN A 120 10.22 6.36 -22.28
CA ASN A 120 10.12 6.07 -23.71
C ASN A 120 8.90 5.26 -24.11
N ALA A 121 8.05 4.86 -23.16
CA ALA A 121 6.82 4.15 -23.45
C ALA A 121 5.76 5.08 -24.08
N MET A 122 4.83 4.50 -24.82
CA MET A 122 3.65 5.22 -25.32
C MET A 122 2.77 5.72 -24.17
N SER A 123 2.61 4.92 -23.11
CA SER A 123 1.70 5.25 -22.01
C SER A 123 2.35 4.95 -20.64
N PRO A 124 3.38 5.71 -20.23
CA PRO A 124 4.05 5.48 -18.96
C PRO A 124 3.18 5.84 -17.77
N THR A 125 3.57 5.30 -16.62
CA THR A 125 2.92 5.52 -15.34
C THR A 125 3.89 6.16 -14.33
N PHE A 126 3.35 6.85 -13.34
CA PHE A 126 4.09 7.34 -12.16
C PHE A 126 3.13 7.45 -10.98
N VAL A 127 3.66 7.64 -9.77
CA VAL A 127 2.84 7.94 -8.59
C VAL A 127 3.00 9.40 -8.21
N THR A 128 1.89 10.08 -7.91
CA THR A 128 1.93 11.47 -7.45
C THR A 128 2.61 11.59 -6.09
N PRO A 129 3.48 12.59 -5.86
CA PRO A 129 4.22 12.72 -4.60
C PRO A 129 3.29 12.98 -3.41
N SER A 130 3.66 12.52 -2.22
CA SER A 130 2.98 12.89 -0.98
C SER A 130 3.17 14.38 -0.64
N ASN A 131 2.24 14.94 0.13
CA ASN A 131 2.24 16.35 0.56
C ASN A 131 2.35 17.35 -0.61
N SER A 132 1.76 17.03 -1.75
CA SER A 132 1.80 17.85 -2.97
C SER A 132 0.43 18.38 -3.39
N ALA A 133 -0.57 18.22 -2.52
CA ALA A 133 -1.90 18.81 -2.66
C ALA A 133 -1.87 20.31 -3.02
N GLY A 134 -2.63 20.69 -4.05
CA GLY A 134 -2.76 22.06 -4.54
C GLY A 134 -1.68 22.48 -5.55
N GLU A 135 -0.72 21.60 -5.85
CA GLU A 135 0.38 21.86 -6.77
C GLU A 135 0.10 21.22 -8.14
N SER A 136 0.90 21.58 -9.15
CA SER A 136 0.77 21.02 -10.50
C SER A 136 2.11 20.53 -11.04
N LEU A 137 2.08 19.40 -11.73
CA LEU A 137 3.16 18.89 -12.56
C LEU A 137 2.87 19.21 -14.03
N THR A 138 3.91 19.46 -14.82
CA THR A 138 3.77 19.55 -16.28
C THR A 138 4.76 18.60 -16.94
N LEU A 139 4.22 17.70 -17.75
CA LEU A 139 4.95 16.73 -18.55
C LEU A 139 4.90 17.14 -20.03
N GLU A 140 6.02 17.03 -20.72
CA GLU A 140 6.13 17.25 -22.16
C GLU A 140 6.41 15.91 -22.86
N LEU A 141 5.57 15.60 -23.85
CA LEU A 141 5.74 14.53 -24.81
C LEU A 141 6.46 15.07 -26.03
N THR A 142 7.55 14.41 -26.45
CA THR A 142 8.18 14.59 -27.76
C THR A 142 7.97 13.34 -28.61
N VAL A 143 7.41 13.50 -29.81
CA VAL A 143 7.16 12.42 -30.78
C VAL A 143 8.08 12.60 -31.99
N THR A 144 8.74 11.54 -32.46
CA THR A 144 9.57 11.58 -33.69
C THR A 144 9.08 10.55 -34.71
N ASP A 145 9.00 10.95 -35.98
CA ASP A 145 8.57 10.10 -37.11
C ASP A 145 9.72 9.26 -37.73
N ASP A 146 9.41 8.46 -38.75
CA ASP A 146 10.37 7.60 -39.46
C ASP A 146 11.32 8.35 -40.41
N LYS A 147 11.10 9.66 -40.58
CA LYS A 147 11.91 10.55 -41.41
C LYS A 147 12.68 11.58 -40.57
N GLY A 148 12.60 11.49 -39.24
CA GLY A 148 13.35 12.26 -38.25
C GLY A 148 12.78 13.63 -37.89
N ALA A 149 11.56 13.99 -38.32
CA ALA A 149 10.91 15.19 -37.80
C ALA A 149 10.21 14.89 -36.47
N SER A 150 10.01 15.93 -35.66
CA SER A 150 9.43 15.81 -34.33
C SER A 150 8.43 16.91 -34.05
N ASP A 151 7.52 16.62 -33.12
CA ASP A 151 6.53 17.53 -32.56
C ASP A 151 6.41 17.30 -31.05
N THR A 152 5.88 18.28 -30.33
CA THR A 152 5.76 18.25 -28.87
C THR A 152 4.37 18.65 -28.40
N ASP A 153 3.89 18.00 -27.35
CA ASP A 153 2.66 18.38 -26.66
C ASP A 153 2.86 18.26 -25.14
N THR A 154 2.04 18.95 -24.36
CA THR A 154 2.16 18.98 -22.89
C THR A 154 0.87 18.56 -22.21
N VAL A 155 1.00 17.84 -21.10
CA VAL A 155 -0.11 17.51 -20.19
C VAL A 155 0.18 18.06 -18.79
N ALA A 156 -0.81 18.73 -18.21
CA ALA A 156 -0.76 19.19 -16.82
C ALA A 156 -1.45 18.18 -15.89
N ILE A 157 -0.80 17.89 -14.77
CA ILE A 157 -1.33 17.05 -13.70
C ILE A 157 -1.57 17.95 -12.50
N HIS A 158 -2.83 18.27 -12.23
CA HIS A 158 -3.20 19.04 -11.04
C HIS A 158 -3.41 18.07 -9.87
N ILE A 159 -2.60 18.23 -8.84
CA ILE A 159 -2.65 17.36 -7.67
C ILE A 159 -3.62 17.97 -6.66
N THR A 160 -4.68 17.22 -6.36
CA THR A 160 -5.57 17.54 -5.26
C THR A 160 -5.09 16.85 -4.00
N ASP A 161 -5.51 17.42 -2.87
CA ASP A 161 -5.43 16.70 -1.60
C ASP A 161 -6.09 15.33 -1.75
N HIS A 162 -5.66 14.38 -0.93
CA HIS A 162 -6.43 13.18 -0.70
C HIS A 162 -7.73 13.58 -0.01
N LEU A 163 -8.66 14.10 -0.82
CA LEU A 163 -9.99 14.46 -0.37
C LEU A 163 -10.76 13.16 -0.11
N ASN A 164 -10.64 12.77 1.15
CA ASN A 164 -11.74 12.32 1.99
C ASN A 164 -11.92 10.82 1.97
N ASN A 165 -11.55 10.20 3.10
CA ASN A 165 -12.55 9.35 3.74
C ASN A 165 -13.85 10.14 3.68
N ALA A 166 -14.86 9.63 2.96
CA ALA A 166 -16.08 10.37 2.69
C ALA A 166 -16.55 11.03 3.99
N ASP A 167 -17.02 12.28 3.96
CA ASP A 167 -17.65 12.85 5.15
C ASP A 167 -18.80 11.92 5.51
N LEU A 168 -18.58 11.11 6.55
CA LEU A 168 -19.52 10.07 6.94
C LEU A 168 -20.64 10.67 7.81
N ASP A 169 -20.71 12.00 7.96
CA ASP A 169 -21.67 12.69 8.84
C ASP A 169 -21.66 12.09 10.26
N GLY A 170 -20.48 11.64 10.74
CA GLY A 170 -20.30 10.93 12.02
C GLY A 170 -20.81 9.47 12.04
N GLN A 171 -20.97 8.83 10.87
CA GLN A 171 -21.31 7.40 10.69
C GLN A 171 -20.08 6.60 10.25
N PHE A 172 -19.02 6.63 11.05
CA PHE A 172 -17.80 5.88 10.76
C PHE A 172 -17.90 4.36 11.00
N MET A 173 -19.12 3.85 11.18
CA MET A 173 -19.41 2.45 11.47
C MET A 173 -19.06 1.58 10.26
N ASP A 174 -18.19 0.58 10.46
CA ASP A 174 -17.66 -0.32 9.44
C ASP A 174 -17.12 0.43 8.20
N ALA A 175 -16.55 1.62 8.43
CA ALA A 175 -16.01 2.47 7.37
C ALA A 175 -14.72 1.88 6.77
N VAL A 176 -14.66 1.87 5.44
CA VAL A 176 -13.44 1.56 4.67
C VAL A 176 -12.74 2.87 4.34
N LEU A 177 -11.47 2.98 4.71
CA LEU A 177 -10.68 4.17 4.43
C LEU A 177 -10.02 4.11 3.05
N VAL A 178 -9.76 5.30 2.52
CA VAL A 178 -9.11 5.46 1.21
C VAL A 178 -7.93 6.43 1.25
N ASN A 179 -7.80 7.21 2.32
CA ASN A 179 -6.72 8.18 2.47
C ASN A 179 -5.40 7.47 2.82
N ARG A 180 -4.35 7.74 2.04
CA ARG A 180 -3.01 7.16 2.19
C ARG A 180 -1.95 8.13 2.73
N ASN A 181 -2.30 9.39 2.95
CA ASN A 181 -1.33 10.42 3.32
C ASN A 181 -0.55 10.01 4.59
N PRO A 182 0.79 9.97 4.56
CA PRO A 182 1.61 9.50 5.69
C PRO A 182 1.62 10.49 6.88
N ASP A 183 1.12 11.71 6.70
CA ASP A 183 1.11 12.77 7.69
C ASP A 183 -0.21 12.81 8.47
N CYS A 184 -0.12 12.67 9.79
CA CYS A 184 -1.28 12.76 10.67
C CYS A 184 -2.05 14.10 10.54
N ARG A 185 -1.38 15.17 10.10
CA ARG A 185 -2.01 16.49 9.91
C ARG A 185 -3.13 16.42 8.86
N ALA A 186 -2.96 15.59 7.83
CA ALA A 186 -3.99 15.38 6.81
C ALA A 186 -5.32 14.91 7.42
N TYR A 187 -5.27 13.99 8.38
CA TYR A 187 -6.45 13.45 9.08
C TYR A 187 -7.08 14.46 10.05
N ALA A 188 -6.30 15.41 10.57
CA ALA A 188 -6.84 16.49 11.40
C ALA A 188 -7.57 17.58 10.58
N THR A 189 -7.29 17.66 9.27
CA THR A 189 -7.77 18.74 8.39
C THR A 189 -8.57 18.26 7.17
N ASP A 190 -8.81 16.96 7.04
CA ASP A 190 -9.62 16.38 5.97
C ASP A 190 -11.11 16.79 6.07
N ALA A 191 -11.96 16.28 5.18
CA ALA A 191 -13.40 16.58 5.23
C ALA A 191 -14.11 16.12 6.51
N ASN A 192 -13.56 15.15 7.26
CA ASN A 192 -14.13 14.75 8.54
C ASN A 192 -13.78 15.74 9.66
N GLY A 193 -12.87 16.70 9.40
CA GLY A 193 -12.45 17.69 10.39
C GLY A 193 -11.84 17.05 11.64
N GLY A 194 -11.17 15.92 11.46
CA GLY A 194 -10.61 15.11 12.55
C GLY A 194 -11.63 14.30 13.36
N ASP A 195 -12.92 14.27 12.99
CA ASP A 195 -13.92 13.42 13.65
C ASP A 195 -13.94 12.01 13.01
N TYR A 196 -13.35 11.05 13.71
CA TYR A 196 -13.34 9.63 13.33
C TYR A 196 -14.24 8.79 14.25
N GLY A 197 -15.17 9.47 14.94
CA GLY A 197 -16.14 8.85 15.82
C GLY A 197 -17.22 8.08 15.05
N SER A 198 -17.79 7.09 15.71
CA SER A 198 -18.87 6.26 15.17
C SER A 198 -20.04 6.16 16.16
N ARG A 199 -21.22 5.82 15.65
CA ARG A 199 -22.45 5.67 16.42
C ARG A 199 -23.11 4.35 16.08
N GLN A 200 -24.15 4.02 16.86
CA GLN A 200 -24.95 2.81 16.65
C GLN A 200 -24.18 1.52 16.96
N ILE A 201 -23.14 1.61 17.78
CA ILE A 201 -22.28 0.48 18.09
C ILE A 201 -22.96 -0.46 19.08
N SER A 202 -22.86 -1.76 18.82
CA SER A 202 -23.30 -2.79 19.76
C SER A 202 -22.10 -3.30 20.56
N ASP A 203 -22.16 -3.19 21.89
CA ASP A 203 -21.20 -3.80 22.82
C ASP A 203 -21.85 -5.05 23.42
N LEU A 204 -21.49 -6.21 22.90
CA LEU A 204 -22.04 -7.49 23.33
C LEU A 204 -21.61 -7.88 24.74
N SER A 205 -20.53 -7.28 25.27
CA SER A 205 -19.97 -7.62 26.58
C SER A 205 -20.83 -7.10 27.75
N ASN A 206 -21.52 -5.97 27.56
CA ASN A 206 -22.38 -5.34 28.57
C ASN A 206 -23.82 -5.12 28.10
N GLY A 207 -24.16 -5.51 26.86
CA GLY A 207 -25.51 -5.40 26.30
C GLY A 207 -25.90 -3.98 25.89
N THR A 208 -24.93 -3.08 25.73
CA THR A 208 -25.18 -1.74 25.20
C THR A 208 -25.52 -1.83 23.72
N SER A 209 -26.66 -1.24 23.35
CA SER A 209 -27.05 -1.02 21.97
C SER A 209 -27.07 0.49 21.72
N ASN A 210 -26.54 0.92 20.58
CA ASN A 210 -26.31 2.33 20.24
C ASN A 210 -25.22 3.03 21.08
N GLY A 211 -24.12 2.33 21.32
CA GLY A 211 -22.87 2.92 21.79
C GLY A 211 -22.32 3.99 20.85
N VAL A 212 -21.43 4.81 21.41
CA VAL A 212 -20.79 5.93 20.70
C VAL A 212 -19.28 5.78 20.84
N SER A 213 -18.61 5.61 19.71
CA SER A 213 -17.17 5.82 19.59
C SER A 213 -16.91 7.31 19.40
N ARG A 214 -16.01 7.85 20.21
CA ARG A 214 -15.58 9.24 20.12
C ARG A 214 -14.12 9.23 19.75
N VAL A 215 -13.79 9.85 18.63
CA VAL A 215 -12.41 10.05 18.20
C VAL A 215 -12.30 11.43 17.60
N GLN A 216 -11.50 12.29 18.22
CA GLN A 216 -11.17 13.59 17.66
C GLN A 216 -9.65 13.68 17.51
N ILE A 217 -9.21 14.04 16.31
CA ILE A 217 -7.82 14.36 16.01
C ILE A 217 -7.71 15.87 15.85
N ASP A 218 -6.80 16.51 16.60
CA ASP A 218 -6.44 17.91 16.42
C ASP A 218 -4.92 18.12 16.32
N MET A 219 -4.49 19.25 15.79
CA MET A 219 -3.07 19.61 15.73
C MET A 219 -2.65 20.39 16.97
N VAL A 220 -1.47 20.08 17.50
CA VAL A 220 -0.95 20.73 18.71
C VAL A 220 0.51 21.14 18.57
N VAL A 221 0.87 22.20 19.28
CA VAL A 221 2.25 22.57 19.58
C VAL A 221 2.54 22.09 20.98
N ALA A 222 3.39 21.07 21.08
CA ALA A 222 3.86 20.53 22.33
C ALA A 222 5.28 21.03 22.61
N SER A 223 5.42 21.94 23.57
CA SER A 223 6.70 22.61 23.87
C SER A 223 7.43 21.89 25.00
N SER A 224 8.77 21.83 24.94
CA SER A 224 9.59 21.10 25.92
C SER A 224 9.24 19.60 26.05
N TRP A 225 8.86 18.96 24.94
CA TRP A 225 8.50 17.54 24.90
C TRP A 225 9.64 16.68 25.43
N ASN A 226 9.40 15.97 26.54
CA ASN A 226 10.33 15.02 27.10
C ASN A 226 9.71 13.63 27.05
N ALA A 227 10.30 12.75 26.24
CA ALA A 227 9.85 11.37 26.09
C ALA A 227 9.89 10.54 27.40
N SER A 228 10.52 11.04 28.46
CA SER A 228 10.58 10.34 29.77
C SER A 228 9.56 10.82 30.81
N ASP A 229 8.95 11.99 30.62
CA ASP A 229 7.94 12.59 31.50
C ASP A 229 7.10 13.54 30.64
N PHE A 230 6.04 13.02 30.01
CA PHE A 230 5.16 13.86 29.20
C PHE A 230 4.25 14.74 30.08
N ASP A 231 4.17 16.04 29.79
CA ASP A 231 3.36 17.02 30.53
C ASP A 231 2.18 17.53 29.69
N TYR A 232 0.98 17.03 30.00
CA TYR A 232 -0.29 17.47 29.41
C TYR A 232 -0.54 18.98 29.55
N ASN A 233 0.09 19.67 30.51
CA ASN A 233 -0.12 21.10 30.73
C ASN A 233 0.64 22.00 29.74
N ASN A 234 1.59 21.45 28.98
CA ASN A 234 2.44 22.24 28.08
C ASN A 234 2.17 21.99 26.59
N VAL A 235 0.90 21.73 26.29
CA VAL A 235 0.35 21.50 24.95
C VAL A 235 -0.65 22.60 24.62
N SER A 236 -0.54 23.17 23.43
CA SER A 236 -1.51 24.14 22.91
C SER A 236 -2.03 23.73 21.55
N VAL A 237 -3.34 23.83 21.34
CA VAL A 237 -3.96 23.54 20.04
C VAL A 237 -3.55 24.60 19.03
N THR A 238 -3.28 24.17 17.79
CA THR A 238 -2.97 25.04 16.66
C THR A 238 -3.81 24.64 15.44
N SER A 239 -4.15 25.61 14.60
CA SER A 239 -4.70 25.36 13.26
C SER A 239 -3.67 25.56 12.16
N ASP A 240 -2.45 25.99 12.51
CA ASP A 240 -1.34 26.16 11.56
C ASP A 240 -0.51 24.87 11.54
N SER A 241 -0.63 24.10 10.45
CA SER A 241 0.08 22.85 10.22
C SER A 241 1.60 23.01 10.24
N ARG A 242 2.11 24.20 9.91
CA ARG A 242 3.56 24.51 9.93
C ARG A 242 4.11 24.70 11.34
N LEU A 243 3.24 24.89 12.33
CA LEU A 243 3.63 25.04 13.74
C LEU A 243 3.39 23.76 14.54
N ALA A 244 2.51 22.88 14.06
CA ALA A 244 2.20 21.62 14.72
C ALA A 244 3.48 20.82 14.95
N THR A 245 3.61 20.25 16.16
CA THR A 245 4.67 19.28 16.47
C THR A 245 4.12 17.87 16.63
N HIS A 246 2.83 17.76 16.95
CA HIS A 246 2.12 16.49 17.06
C HIS A 246 0.68 16.68 16.56
N CYS A 247 0.07 15.60 16.12
CA CYS A 247 -1.38 15.45 16.18
C CYS A 247 -1.74 14.84 17.54
N ARG A 248 -2.84 15.27 18.12
CA ARG A 248 -3.36 14.73 19.37
C ARG A 248 -4.71 14.06 19.09
N MET A 249 -4.76 12.76 19.33
CA MET A 249 -5.96 11.96 19.25
C MET A 249 -6.59 11.85 20.63
N ILE A 250 -7.85 12.23 20.73
CA ILE A 250 -8.68 12.13 21.93
C ILE A 250 -9.74 11.06 21.65
N SER A 251 -9.68 9.93 22.34
CA SER A 251 -10.50 8.75 22.05
C SER A 251 -11.13 8.16 23.31
N ASN A 252 -12.37 7.68 23.25
CA ASN A 252 -12.94 6.84 24.31
C ASN A 252 -12.65 5.34 24.14
N MET A 253 -11.79 4.98 23.17
CA MET A 253 -11.31 3.62 22.91
C MET A 253 -12.42 2.62 22.56
N ILE A 254 -13.56 3.11 22.08
CA ILE A 254 -14.62 2.27 21.54
C ILE A 254 -14.40 2.16 20.03
N PRO A 255 -14.39 0.96 19.45
CA PRO A 255 -14.15 0.79 18.02
C PRO A 255 -15.34 1.26 17.18
N ASN A 256 -15.13 1.27 15.86
CA ASN A 256 -16.11 1.62 14.85
C ASN A 256 -16.92 0.43 14.28
N HIS A 257 -17.05 -0.68 15.01
CA HIS A 257 -17.76 -1.88 14.56
C HIS A 257 -18.49 -2.52 15.75
N GLU A 258 -19.40 -3.46 15.50
CA GLU A 258 -19.99 -4.25 16.57
C GLU A 258 -18.94 -5.17 17.20
N PHE A 259 -18.75 -5.06 18.51
CA PHE A 259 -17.62 -5.67 19.19
C PHE A 259 -18.03 -6.42 20.46
N GLY A 260 -17.05 -7.18 20.96
CA GLY A 260 -17.19 -7.95 22.17
C GLY A 260 -17.77 -9.34 21.91
N VAL A 261 -17.50 -10.22 22.86
CA VAL A 261 -18.06 -11.58 22.88
C VAL A 261 -18.99 -11.71 24.08
N ALA A 262 -19.94 -12.66 24.01
CA ALA A 262 -20.69 -13.03 25.20
C ALA A 262 -19.70 -13.43 26.30
N VAL A 263 -19.69 -12.71 27.42
CA VAL A 263 -18.76 -12.98 28.54
C VAL A 263 -18.96 -14.43 29.00
N THR A 264 -18.02 -15.31 28.66
CA THR A 264 -18.14 -16.72 28.96
C THR A 264 -17.80 -16.98 30.42
N GLY A 265 -18.83 -17.32 31.20
CA GLY A 265 -18.67 -17.81 32.58
C GLY A 265 -19.86 -17.46 33.48
N PRO A 266 -20.23 -18.33 34.45
CA PRO A 266 -21.29 -18.00 35.40
C PRO A 266 -20.81 -16.86 36.31
N GLY A 267 -21.34 -15.65 36.12
CA GLY A 267 -21.12 -14.50 37.03
C GLY A 267 -19.98 -13.53 36.68
N GLY A 268 -19.52 -13.45 35.42
CA GLY A 268 -18.61 -12.37 34.99
C GLY A 268 -17.13 -12.49 35.39
N GLY A 269 -16.67 -13.65 35.88
CA GLY A 269 -15.27 -13.88 36.26
C GLY A 269 -14.35 -14.35 35.13
N GLY A 270 -14.58 -13.90 33.89
CA GLY A 270 -13.77 -14.20 32.71
C GLY A 270 -12.51 -13.34 32.60
N TRP A 271 -11.65 -13.62 31.61
CA TRP A 271 -10.44 -12.83 31.30
C TRP A 271 -10.77 -11.48 30.66
N ILE A 272 -11.92 -11.41 29.99
CA ILE A 272 -12.48 -10.23 29.35
C ILE A 272 -13.26 -9.44 30.38
N ASN A 273 -13.06 -8.13 30.39
CA ASN A 273 -13.83 -7.21 31.22
C ASN A 273 -14.71 -6.33 30.33
N PRO A 274 -15.85 -5.85 30.84
CA PRO A 274 -16.59 -4.79 30.17
C PRO A 274 -15.69 -3.58 29.93
N ILE A 275 -15.93 -2.89 28.82
CA ILE A 275 -15.29 -1.62 28.49
C ILE A 275 -15.95 -0.51 29.29
N ASP A 276 -15.15 0.48 29.72
CA ASP A 276 -15.67 1.69 30.34
C ASP A 276 -15.99 2.71 29.26
N HIS A 277 -17.27 3.02 29.09
CA HIS A 277 -17.75 3.97 28.07
C HIS A 277 -17.62 5.43 28.53
N GLY A 278 -17.19 5.66 29.78
CA GLY A 278 -17.03 6.99 30.37
C GLY A 278 -15.60 7.55 30.29
N ASP A 279 -14.61 6.71 30.00
CA ASP A 279 -13.20 7.11 29.96
C ASP A 279 -12.81 7.73 28.62
N THR A 280 -11.72 8.50 28.64
CA THR A 280 -11.13 9.11 27.45
C THR A 280 -9.62 9.12 27.60
N GLU A 281 -8.95 8.69 26.55
CA GLU A 281 -7.50 8.66 26.42
C GLU A 281 -7.03 9.69 25.42
N ILE A 282 -5.80 10.16 25.64
CA ILE A 282 -5.13 11.10 24.76
C ILE A 282 -3.82 10.48 24.29
N THR A 283 -3.64 10.37 22.98
CA THR A 283 -2.41 9.87 22.34
C THR A 283 -1.85 10.96 21.43
N TYR A 284 -0.54 11.15 21.45
CA TYR A 284 0.16 12.15 20.64
C TYR A 284 0.97 11.44 19.57
N ILE A 285 0.72 11.83 18.33
CA ILE A 285 1.36 11.29 17.13
C ILE A 285 2.36 12.36 16.66
N PRO A 286 3.67 12.10 16.72
CA PRO A 286 4.67 13.04 16.21
C PRO A 286 4.41 13.39 14.74
N VAL A 287 4.47 14.67 14.39
CA VAL A 287 4.56 15.07 12.98
C VAL A 287 6.02 14.99 12.54
N ASP A 288 6.24 14.73 11.25
CA ASP A 288 7.57 14.65 10.64
C ASP A 288 8.51 13.63 11.34
N PRO A 289 8.09 12.35 11.45
CA PRO A 289 8.86 11.33 12.16
C PRO A 289 10.24 11.08 11.52
N LEU A 290 11.26 10.89 12.36
CA LEU A 290 12.63 10.64 11.90
C LEU A 290 13.02 9.17 12.06
N ARG A 291 13.39 8.53 10.94
CA ARG A 291 13.91 7.16 10.94
C ARG A 291 15.35 7.13 11.47
N THR A 292 15.61 6.35 12.51
CA THR A 292 16.90 6.25 13.22
C THR A 292 17.82 5.13 12.70
N GLY A 293 17.35 4.31 11.75
CA GLY A 293 18.09 3.18 11.19
C GLY A 293 18.35 2.04 12.17
N THR A 294 17.87 2.14 13.41
CA THR A 294 17.98 1.13 14.46
C THR A 294 16.57 0.77 14.94
N ALA A 295 16.19 -0.50 14.83
CA ALA A 295 14.93 -0.98 15.35
C ALA A 295 14.89 -0.90 16.90
N THR A 296 13.78 -0.42 17.43
CA THR A 296 13.48 -0.35 18.86
C THR A 296 12.21 -1.14 19.13
N ASN A 297 12.32 -2.24 19.87
CA ASN A 297 11.17 -3.08 20.21
C ASN A 297 10.16 -2.33 21.08
N THR A 298 8.88 -2.68 20.93
CA THR A 298 7.84 -2.22 21.83
C THR A 298 8.15 -2.65 23.28
N PRO A 299 8.17 -1.71 24.25
CA PRO A 299 8.45 -2.02 25.64
C PRO A 299 7.36 -2.85 26.32
N ARG A 300 7.73 -4.05 26.78
CA ARG A 300 6.85 -4.89 27.61
C ARG A 300 6.92 -4.49 29.07
N LYS A 301 5.99 -3.63 29.51
CA LYS A 301 6.01 -3.06 30.87
C LYS A 301 4.69 -3.27 31.62
N PRO A 302 4.28 -4.51 31.93
CA PRO A 302 3.06 -4.72 32.73
C PRO A 302 3.16 -4.02 34.10
N PRO A 303 2.07 -3.37 34.60
CA PRO A 303 0.71 -3.30 34.05
C PRO A 303 0.46 -2.03 33.21
N VAL A 304 1.46 -1.50 32.52
CA VAL A 304 1.29 -0.45 31.52
C VAL A 304 1.11 -1.13 30.17
N PHE A 305 0.03 -0.81 29.47
CA PHE A 305 -0.12 -1.17 28.07
C PHE A 305 0.77 -0.26 27.24
N ASP A 306 1.67 -0.81 26.44
CA ASP A 306 2.42 -0.04 25.46
C ASP A 306 1.87 -0.42 24.09
N PHE A 307 1.07 0.46 23.49
CA PHE A 307 0.47 0.17 22.20
C PHE A 307 1.53 0.20 21.09
N ASP A 308 1.51 -0.79 20.21
CA ASP A 308 2.33 -0.86 18.99
C ASP A 308 1.86 0.13 17.92
N GLY A 309 0.64 0.64 18.09
CA GLY A 309 0.03 1.64 17.23
C GLY A 309 -1.34 2.07 17.73
N ILE A 310 -1.86 3.16 17.19
CA ILE A 310 -3.21 3.64 17.44
C ILE A 310 -3.92 3.77 16.09
N LEU A 311 -5.08 3.13 15.95
CA LEU A 311 -5.88 3.24 14.74
C LEU A 311 -6.68 4.53 14.71
N LEU A 312 -7.09 4.96 13.51
CA LEU A 312 -7.90 6.16 13.29
C LEU A 312 -9.28 6.05 13.94
N ASN A 313 -9.79 4.85 14.20
CA ASN A 313 -10.99 4.64 15.02
C ASN A 313 -10.73 4.75 16.54
N GLY A 314 -9.53 5.20 16.93
CA GLY A 314 -9.20 5.52 18.31
C GLY A 314 -8.87 4.31 19.19
N VAL A 315 -8.68 3.13 18.62
CA VAL A 315 -8.38 1.89 19.34
C VAL A 315 -6.92 1.49 19.16
N GLY A 316 -6.28 1.10 20.26
CA GLY A 316 -4.87 0.70 20.27
C GLY A 316 -4.64 -0.70 19.70
N ILE A 317 -3.50 -0.88 19.06
CA ILE A 317 -2.93 -2.19 18.72
C ILE A 317 -2.00 -2.61 19.86
N SER A 318 -2.19 -3.81 20.37
CA SER A 318 -1.34 -4.40 21.42
C SER A 318 -0.96 -5.81 21.01
N MET A 319 0.13 -5.97 20.26
CA MET A 319 0.69 -7.29 19.96
C MET A 319 1.30 -7.95 21.18
N ASP A 320 1.70 -7.15 22.17
CA ASP A 320 2.30 -7.66 23.40
C ASP A 320 1.39 -8.67 24.10
N SER A 321 1.97 -9.83 24.43
CA SER A 321 1.20 -10.86 25.10
C SER A 321 1.01 -10.61 26.58
N GLY A 322 -0.25 -10.40 26.97
CA GLY A 322 -0.69 -10.58 28.36
C GLY A 322 -0.74 -12.06 28.78
N PHE A 323 -0.46 -12.98 27.85
CA PHE A 323 -0.51 -14.43 28.00
C PHE A 323 0.88 -15.04 27.87
N CYS A 324 1.17 -16.02 28.71
CA CYS A 324 2.49 -16.60 28.79
C CYS A 324 2.44 -18.05 29.21
N TYR A 325 3.53 -18.75 28.87
CA TYR A 325 3.73 -20.11 29.34
C TYR A 325 3.94 -20.12 30.86
N HIS A 326 2.96 -20.68 31.56
CA HIS A 326 2.90 -20.75 33.02
C HIS A 326 2.20 -22.06 33.43
N PRO A 327 2.79 -23.24 33.18
CA PRO A 327 2.12 -24.52 33.37
C PRO A 327 1.85 -24.85 34.84
N GLY A 328 0.77 -25.61 35.06
CA GLY A 328 0.51 -26.28 36.34
C GLY A 328 -0.21 -25.46 37.40
N VAL A 329 -0.67 -24.24 37.10
CA VAL A 329 -1.51 -23.46 38.02
C VAL A 329 -2.97 -23.80 37.80
N THR A 330 -3.51 -24.67 38.64
CA THR A 330 -4.90 -25.16 38.54
C THR A 330 -5.84 -24.58 39.61
N THR A 331 -5.29 -23.82 40.56
CA THR A 331 -6.03 -23.22 41.70
C THR A 331 -5.70 -21.72 41.84
N GLY A 332 -6.54 -20.95 42.54
CA GLY A 332 -6.41 -19.48 42.66
C GLY A 332 -7.38 -18.68 41.78
N PRO A 333 -7.22 -17.35 41.64
CA PRO A 333 -8.00 -16.54 40.70
C PRO A 333 -7.95 -17.14 39.29
N ARG A 334 -9.09 -17.16 38.57
CA ARG A 334 -9.12 -17.67 37.18
C ARG A 334 -8.09 -17.00 36.29
N ALA A 335 -7.86 -15.70 36.54
CA ALA A 335 -6.87 -14.89 35.86
C ALA A 335 -5.40 -15.34 36.04
N LEU A 336 -5.13 -16.42 36.77
CA LEU A 336 -3.78 -16.94 36.99
C LEU A 336 -3.71 -18.45 36.72
N ARG A 337 -4.82 -19.07 36.31
CA ARG A 337 -4.86 -20.51 36.04
C ARG A 337 -4.47 -20.81 34.61
N SER A 338 -3.67 -21.85 34.42
CA SER A 338 -3.22 -22.30 33.12
C SER A 338 -4.32 -23.11 32.42
N ASN A 339 -4.43 -22.95 31.10
CA ASN A 339 -5.16 -23.86 30.22
C ASN A 339 -4.37 -25.19 30.05
N GLU A 340 -4.91 -26.10 29.24
CA GLU A 340 -4.32 -27.42 29.04
C GLU A 340 -2.97 -27.39 28.31
N ALA A 341 -2.66 -26.32 27.57
CA ALA A 341 -1.33 -26.09 26.98
C ALA A 341 -0.33 -25.51 28.00
N GLY A 342 -0.79 -25.13 29.20
CA GLY A 342 0.02 -24.51 30.22
C GLY A 342 0.10 -22.99 30.12
N ASN A 343 -0.78 -22.33 29.35
CA ASN A 343 -0.79 -20.87 29.22
C ASN A 343 -1.83 -20.25 30.15
N ALA A 344 -1.48 -19.12 30.75
CA ALA A 344 -2.39 -18.30 31.55
C ALA A 344 -2.31 -16.85 31.07
N SER A 345 -3.37 -16.06 31.26
CA SER A 345 -3.22 -14.60 31.24
C SER A 345 -2.64 -14.10 32.56
N GLY A 346 -2.12 -12.87 32.56
CA GLY A 346 -1.54 -12.23 33.73
C GLY A 346 -0.08 -12.61 33.88
N CYS A 347 0.74 -12.02 33.01
CA CYS A 347 2.17 -12.23 33.04
C CYS A 347 2.86 -11.19 33.93
N GLY A 348 3.68 -11.66 34.86
CA GLY A 348 4.59 -10.78 35.57
C GLY A 348 5.83 -10.50 34.71
N PRO A 349 6.61 -9.45 35.03
CA PRO A 349 7.92 -9.19 34.42
C PRO A 349 8.89 -10.41 34.34
N PRO A 350 8.80 -11.46 35.19
CA PRO A 350 9.68 -12.63 35.10
C PRO A 350 9.29 -13.70 34.06
N ASN A 351 8.24 -13.51 33.27
CA ASN A 351 7.84 -14.50 32.27
C ASN A 351 8.62 -14.26 30.96
N SER A 352 9.19 -15.32 30.41
CA SER A 352 10.15 -15.24 29.30
C SER A 352 9.68 -15.92 28.02
N TRP A 353 8.39 -16.28 27.95
CA TRP A 353 7.74 -16.88 26.77
C TRP A 353 6.33 -16.32 26.65
N PHE A 354 6.11 -15.54 25.61
CA PHE A 354 4.88 -14.81 25.35
C PHE A 354 4.07 -15.51 24.25
N GLU A 355 2.81 -15.83 24.54
CA GLU A 355 1.93 -16.51 23.59
C GLU A 355 1.37 -15.51 22.59
N LEU A 356 1.51 -15.76 21.30
CA LEU A 356 0.89 -14.93 20.27
C LEU A 356 -0.63 -15.10 20.28
N GLN A 357 -1.35 -14.06 20.70
CA GLN A 357 -2.81 -14.05 20.71
C GLN A 357 -3.41 -14.30 19.33
N ALA A 358 -2.83 -13.70 18.30
CA ALA A 358 -3.25 -13.82 16.92
C ALA A 358 -2.83 -15.13 16.24
N TYR A 359 -2.21 -16.06 16.97
CA TYR A 359 -1.87 -17.40 16.46
C TYR A 359 -3.10 -18.13 15.89
N THR A 360 -4.30 -17.81 16.39
CA THR A 360 -5.59 -18.34 15.91
C THR A 360 -5.89 -18.06 14.45
N ILE A 361 -5.32 -17.00 13.88
CA ILE A 361 -5.49 -16.65 12.46
C ILE A 361 -4.89 -17.74 11.57
N TRP A 362 -3.81 -18.38 12.02
CA TRP A 362 -3.04 -19.34 11.22
C TRP A 362 -3.53 -20.77 11.36
N HIS A 363 -4.07 -21.10 12.53
CA HIS A 363 -4.44 -22.47 12.88
C HIS A 363 -5.84 -22.49 13.49
N HIS A 364 -6.81 -23.04 12.75
CA HIS A 364 -8.19 -23.24 13.21
C HIS A 364 -8.32 -24.03 14.52
N GLY A 365 -7.29 -24.79 14.94
CA GLY A 365 -7.25 -25.46 16.25
C GLY A 365 -7.03 -24.52 17.44
N ALA A 366 -6.71 -23.26 17.19
CA ALA A 366 -6.39 -22.27 18.20
C ALA A 366 -7.59 -21.38 18.60
N GLU A 367 -8.83 -21.70 18.18
CA GLU A 367 -10.08 -21.16 18.80
C GLU A 367 -10.09 -21.29 20.34
N ASN A 368 -9.20 -22.12 20.87
CA ASN A 368 -8.83 -22.24 22.27
C ASN A 368 -7.45 -21.58 22.48
N VAL A 369 -7.36 -20.27 22.63
CA VAL A 369 -6.19 -19.58 23.19
C VAL A 369 -6.51 -19.15 24.62
N ALA A 370 -5.52 -18.66 25.38
CA ALA A 370 -5.77 -18.24 26.75
C ALA A 370 -6.74 -17.03 26.85
N GLY A 371 -6.96 -16.29 25.75
CA GLY A 371 -7.97 -15.24 25.59
C GLY A 371 -9.15 -15.67 24.71
N VAL A 372 -10.27 -14.95 24.80
CA VAL A 372 -11.37 -15.05 23.82
C VAL A 372 -11.38 -13.72 23.06
N PHE A 373 -11.49 -13.79 21.73
CA PHE A 373 -11.52 -12.62 20.86
C PHE A 373 -12.85 -12.56 20.11
N ASP A 374 -13.27 -11.37 19.72
CA ASP A 374 -14.33 -11.22 18.72
C ASP A 374 -13.80 -11.44 17.28
N SER A 375 -14.65 -11.22 16.29
CA SER A 375 -14.32 -11.42 14.87
C SER A 375 -13.22 -10.48 14.36
N TYR A 376 -12.84 -9.46 15.13
CA TYR A 376 -11.77 -8.52 14.80
C TYR A 376 -10.48 -8.81 15.56
N TYR A 377 -10.37 -9.99 16.19
CA TYR A 377 -9.20 -10.42 16.96
C TYR A 377 -8.82 -9.45 18.08
N ALA A 378 -9.86 -8.94 18.74
CA ALA A 378 -9.75 -7.95 19.80
C ALA A 378 -10.66 -8.32 20.98
N HIS A 379 -10.46 -7.65 22.11
CA HIS A 379 -11.33 -7.80 23.27
C HIS A 379 -11.24 -6.60 24.23
N GLY A 380 -12.24 -6.49 25.11
CA GLY A 380 -12.20 -5.59 26.26
C GLY A 380 -11.32 -6.11 27.41
N TYR A 381 -10.42 -5.27 27.94
CA TYR A 381 -9.66 -5.55 29.16
C TYR A 381 -9.49 -4.30 30.01
N VAL A 382 -9.90 -4.40 31.29
CA VAL A 382 -9.74 -3.33 32.30
C VAL A 382 -10.17 -1.96 31.75
N GLY A 383 -11.38 -1.90 31.21
CA GLY A 383 -11.99 -0.66 30.73
C GLY A 383 -11.68 -0.26 29.29
N THR A 384 -10.77 -0.93 28.57
CA THR A 384 -10.37 -0.54 27.20
C THR A 384 -10.52 -1.67 26.19
N TYR A 385 -10.79 -1.34 24.91
CA TYR A 385 -10.74 -2.27 23.78
C TYR A 385 -9.38 -2.14 23.06
N HIS A 386 -8.83 -3.24 22.56
CA HIS A 386 -7.58 -3.23 21.79
C HIS A 386 -7.47 -4.45 20.86
N TYR A 387 -6.74 -4.27 19.76
CA TYR A 387 -6.50 -5.30 18.74
C TYR A 387 -5.23 -6.11 19.03
N HIS A 388 -5.29 -7.40 18.77
CA HIS A 388 -4.12 -8.30 18.75
C HIS A 388 -3.74 -8.77 17.34
N ALA A 389 -4.63 -8.56 16.38
CA ALA A 389 -4.39 -8.63 14.96
C ALA A 389 -5.51 -7.87 14.26
N MET A 390 -5.42 -7.75 12.95
CA MET A 390 -6.35 -6.98 12.18
C MET A 390 -6.84 -7.76 10.98
N THR A 391 -8.15 -7.78 10.81
CA THR A 391 -8.78 -8.34 9.62
C THR A 391 -9.23 -7.25 8.66
N HIS A 392 -10.05 -6.29 9.13
CA HIS A 392 -10.68 -5.29 8.26
C HIS A 392 -11.37 -4.10 8.98
N PRO A 393 -10.99 -3.64 10.19
CA PRO A 393 -11.78 -2.58 10.86
C PRO A 393 -11.79 -1.22 10.13
N LEU A 394 -10.85 -0.99 9.21
CA LEU A 394 -10.67 0.25 8.45
C LEU A 394 -10.22 -0.01 6.99
N GLN A 395 -10.36 -1.26 6.54
CA GLN A 395 -9.90 -1.78 5.25
C GLN A 395 -11.03 -2.56 4.58
N GLU A 396 -10.88 -2.89 3.29
CA GLU A 396 -11.85 -3.79 2.65
C GLU A 396 -11.76 -5.19 3.28
N ASP A 397 -12.90 -5.87 3.44
CA ASP A 397 -12.95 -7.20 4.07
C ASP A 397 -12.10 -8.25 3.33
N ASP A 398 -11.93 -8.09 2.02
CA ASP A 398 -11.15 -8.98 1.15
C ASP A 398 -9.70 -8.54 0.95
N ASP A 399 -9.25 -7.41 1.55
CA ASP A 399 -7.87 -6.91 1.45
C ASP A 399 -6.83 -7.93 1.97
N GLN A 400 -7.22 -8.85 2.85
CA GLN A 400 -6.32 -9.94 3.25
C GLN A 400 -5.96 -10.87 2.09
N THR A 401 -6.82 -10.99 1.07
CA THR A 401 -6.66 -11.98 -0.01
C THR A 401 -6.56 -11.38 -1.40
N GLN A 402 -7.06 -10.17 -1.60
CA GLN A 402 -7.07 -9.43 -2.86
C GLN A 402 -6.52 -8.03 -2.63
N PRO A 403 -5.94 -7.38 -3.65
CA PRO A 403 -5.58 -5.96 -3.57
C PRO A 403 -6.84 -5.09 -3.43
N PRO A 404 -6.72 -3.88 -2.85
CA PRO A 404 -7.83 -2.95 -2.72
C PRO A 404 -8.53 -2.71 -4.06
N SER A 405 -9.86 -2.65 -4.04
CA SER A 405 -10.69 -2.54 -5.24
C SER A 405 -10.42 -1.30 -6.09
N ASN A 406 -9.88 -0.25 -5.46
CA ASN A 406 -9.46 1.00 -6.11
C ASN A 406 -8.15 0.87 -6.91
N GLY A 407 -7.45 -0.27 -6.85
CA GLY A 407 -6.18 -0.51 -7.55
C GLY A 407 -4.98 0.24 -6.97
N LEU A 408 -5.12 0.82 -5.78
CA LEU A 408 -4.07 1.53 -5.04
C LEU A 408 -3.52 0.65 -3.90
N GLY A 409 -2.48 1.15 -3.24
CA GLY A 409 -2.07 0.59 -1.95
C GLY A 409 -3.15 0.78 -0.89
N SER A 410 -3.02 0.05 0.22
CA SER A 410 -3.95 0.16 1.35
C SER A 410 -3.93 1.57 1.95
N PRO A 411 -5.05 2.01 2.56
CA PRO A 411 -5.13 3.29 3.29
C PRO A 411 -4.22 3.29 4.53
N VAL A 412 -3.91 4.48 5.04
CA VAL A 412 -3.44 4.61 6.42
C VAL A 412 -4.63 4.32 7.32
N ILE A 413 -4.43 3.37 8.22
CA ILE A 413 -5.42 2.94 9.20
C ILE A 413 -5.10 3.47 10.60
N GLY A 414 -3.87 3.95 10.83
CA GLY A 414 -3.38 4.35 12.12
C GLY A 414 -1.94 4.84 12.09
N PHE A 415 -1.38 5.10 13.26
CA PHE A 415 0.00 5.57 13.42
C PHE A 415 0.73 4.77 14.50
N ALA A 416 1.99 4.49 14.23
CA ALA A 416 2.89 3.87 15.20
C ALA A 416 3.37 4.89 16.25
N PRO A 417 3.92 4.43 17.38
CA PRO A 417 4.42 5.30 18.46
C PRO A 417 5.46 6.31 18.03
N ASP A 418 6.20 6.04 16.97
CA ASP A 418 7.22 6.95 16.45
C ASP A 418 6.70 7.96 15.42
N GLY A 419 5.40 7.96 15.13
CA GLY A 419 4.72 8.87 14.23
C GLY A 419 4.62 8.40 12.78
N PHE A 420 5.28 7.31 12.39
CA PHE A 420 5.11 6.76 11.04
C PHE A 420 3.72 6.13 10.86
N PRO A 421 3.14 6.22 9.66
CA PRO A 421 1.82 5.63 9.38
C PRO A 421 1.86 4.11 9.44
N ILE A 422 0.71 3.54 9.80
CA ILE A 422 0.41 2.12 9.66
C ILE A 422 -0.61 1.99 8.53
N TYR A 423 -0.25 1.22 7.51
CA TYR A 423 -1.04 0.89 6.34
C TYR A 423 -1.60 -0.52 6.44
N GLY A 424 -2.56 -0.84 5.58
CA GLY A 424 -3.04 -2.21 5.41
C GLY A 424 -2.10 -3.15 4.67
N HIS A 425 -2.69 -4.15 4.02
CA HIS A 425 -1.99 -5.32 3.49
C HIS A 425 -1.29 -5.09 2.14
N TRP A 426 -1.39 -3.91 1.52
CA TRP A 426 -0.91 -3.66 0.16
C TRP A 426 -0.20 -2.32 0.01
N PHE A 427 0.82 -2.28 -0.85
CA PHE A 427 1.53 -1.05 -1.18
C PHE A 427 2.14 -1.11 -2.59
N ILE A 428 2.48 0.05 -3.13
CA ILE A 428 3.20 0.14 -4.39
C ILE A 428 4.70 0.19 -4.05
N ASP A 429 5.42 -0.86 -4.44
CA ASP A 429 6.85 -0.95 -4.16
C ASP A 429 7.69 0.02 -5.01
N GLN A 430 8.99 0.10 -4.73
CA GLN A 430 9.92 0.96 -5.46
C GLN A 430 10.08 0.61 -6.95
N SER A 431 9.56 -0.54 -7.41
CA SER A 431 9.53 -0.91 -8.82
C SER A 431 8.25 -0.43 -9.53
N GLY A 432 7.29 0.14 -8.77
CA GLY A 432 5.98 0.57 -9.26
C GLY A 432 4.95 -0.55 -9.29
N ALA A 433 5.22 -1.71 -8.66
CA ALA A 433 4.29 -2.82 -8.61
C ALA A 433 3.42 -2.75 -7.35
N LEU A 434 2.10 -2.92 -7.51
CA LEU A 434 1.21 -3.15 -6.38
C LEU A 434 1.47 -4.55 -5.82
N VAL A 435 2.01 -4.62 -4.61
CA VAL A 435 2.42 -5.84 -3.94
C VAL A 435 1.76 -5.94 -2.58
N ARG A 436 1.63 -7.18 -2.12
CA ARG A 436 1.15 -7.49 -0.79
C ARG A 436 2.26 -7.33 0.23
N ALA A 437 1.95 -6.81 1.41
CA ALA A 437 2.84 -6.75 2.56
C ALA A 437 3.12 -8.17 3.08
N GLU A 438 4.40 -8.57 3.03
CA GLU A 438 4.86 -9.89 3.43
C GLU A 438 5.98 -9.77 4.47
N SER A 439 5.64 -10.15 5.71
CA SER A 439 6.59 -10.21 6.84
C SER A 439 7.80 -11.09 6.52
N GLY A 440 8.99 -10.59 6.86
CA GLY A 440 10.26 -11.29 6.73
C GLY A 440 10.55 -12.35 7.80
N TYR A 441 9.60 -12.67 8.69
CA TYR A 441 9.81 -13.59 9.80
C TYR A 441 9.52 -15.05 9.44
N GLU A 442 10.30 -15.97 10.01
CA GLU A 442 10.07 -17.40 9.88
C GLU A 442 10.09 -18.08 11.24
N THR A 443 9.39 -19.21 11.33
CA THR A 443 9.51 -20.10 12.49
C THR A 443 10.82 -20.88 12.44
N PHE A 444 11.41 -21.17 13.60
CA PHE A 444 12.52 -22.11 13.66
C PHE A 444 12.09 -23.51 13.20
N ALA A 445 12.89 -24.14 12.33
CA ALA A 445 12.54 -25.44 11.76
C ALA A 445 12.48 -26.60 12.77
N GLN A 446 13.16 -26.49 13.92
CA GLN A 446 13.28 -27.60 14.87
C GLN A 446 13.26 -27.21 16.34
N ASN A 447 14.03 -26.20 16.80
CA ASN A 447 14.11 -25.96 18.23
C ASN A 447 14.40 -24.51 18.63
N SER A 448 13.33 -23.71 18.72
CA SER A 448 13.31 -22.40 19.39
C SER A 448 13.26 -22.51 20.92
N ARG A 449 12.58 -23.55 21.43
CA ARG A 449 12.16 -23.71 22.84
C ARG A 449 13.25 -24.23 23.77
N THR A 450 14.45 -23.70 23.61
CA THR A 450 15.56 -24.02 24.50
C THR A 450 15.25 -23.46 25.90
N PRO A 451 15.47 -24.24 26.98
CA PRO A 451 15.26 -23.77 28.34
C PRO A 451 15.97 -22.45 28.63
N ILE A 452 15.19 -21.40 28.92
CA ILE A 452 15.68 -20.10 29.34
C ILE A 452 15.85 -20.16 30.86
N ALA A 453 17.09 -20.03 31.34
CA ALA A 453 17.42 -20.18 32.76
C ALA A 453 16.70 -19.16 33.67
N THR A 454 16.33 -18.00 33.12
CA THR A 454 15.59 -16.94 33.82
C THR A 454 14.07 -17.10 33.76
N ALA A 455 13.55 -18.07 32.98
CA ALA A 455 12.13 -18.31 32.87
C ALA A 455 11.55 -18.78 34.21
N ARG A 456 10.59 -18.05 34.75
CA ARG A 456 10.01 -18.38 36.06
C ARG A 456 9.32 -19.75 36.10
N TYR A 457 8.68 -20.14 35.01
CA TYR A 457 7.90 -21.38 34.92
C TYR A 457 8.46 -22.36 33.87
N GLY A 458 9.73 -22.18 33.49
CA GLY A 458 10.37 -22.94 32.42
C GLY A 458 9.92 -22.48 31.03
N THR A 459 10.23 -23.30 30.04
CA THR A 459 9.92 -23.03 28.63
C THR A 459 8.90 -24.04 28.13
N PRO A 460 8.12 -23.71 27.08
CA PRO A 460 7.26 -24.67 26.42
C PRO A 460 8.06 -25.92 25.99
N PRO A 461 7.43 -27.11 25.91
CA PRO A 461 8.13 -28.31 25.50
C PRO A 461 8.64 -28.19 24.06
N THR A 462 9.83 -28.71 23.83
CA THR A 462 10.45 -28.71 22.50
C THR A 462 9.68 -29.64 21.56
N PRO A 463 9.78 -29.44 20.22
CA PRO A 463 9.24 -30.42 19.27
C PRO A 463 9.78 -31.84 19.49
N TRP A 464 11.02 -31.98 19.99
CA TRP A 464 11.58 -33.27 20.38
C TRP A 464 10.88 -33.86 21.60
N ASP A 465 10.59 -33.07 22.64
CA ASP A 465 9.86 -33.53 23.83
C ASP A 465 8.46 -34.04 23.46
N ILE A 466 7.76 -33.30 22.58
CA ILE A 466 6.45 -33.68 22.07
C ILE A 466 6.52 -34.98 21.27
N ALA A 467 7.51 -35.12 20.36
CA ALA A 467 7.65 -36.31 19.54
C ALA A 467 8.00 -37.58 20.35
N ASN A 468 8.78 -37.45 21.43
CA ASN A 468 9.24 -38.58 22.24
C ASN A 468 8.33 -38.91 23.43
N ASN A 469 7.45 -38.00 23.83
CA ASN A 469 6.47 -38.24 24.89
C ASN A 469 5.14 -37.51 24.63
N PRO A 470 4.44 -37.80 23.53
CA PRO A 470 3.26 -37.03 23.11
C PRO A 470 2.13 -37.07 24.14
N GLY A 471 2.00 -38.17 24.90
CA GLY A 471 0.96 -38.30 25.93
C GLY A 471 1.14 -37.35 27.11
N ALA A 472 2.35 -36.87 27.39
CA ALA A 472 2.60 -35.90 28.46
C ALA A 472 2.29 -34.45 28.06
N PHE A 473 2.15 -34.19 26.76
CA PHE A 473 1.95 -32.85 26.18
C PHE A 473 0.71 -32.80 25.28
N ALA A 474 -0.17 -33.79 25.38
CA ALA A 474 -1.46 -33.77 24.70
C ALA A 474 -2.28 -32.58 25.23
N SER A 475 -2.71 -31.71 24.32
CA SER A 475 -3.44 -30.50 24.65
C SER A 475 -4.43 -30.18 23.54
N ASP A 476 -5.67 -29.87 23.91
CA ASP A 476 -6.70 -29.39 22.96
C ASP A 476 -6.38 -27.97 22.43
N PHE A 477 -5.41 -27.29 23.03
CA PHE A 477 -4.94 -25.95 22.67
C PHE A 477 -3.74 -25.98 21.69
N GLY A 478 -3.16 -27.16 21.39
CA GLY A 478 -1.98 -27.33 20.52
C GLY A 478 -0.65 -26.86 21.13
N LEU A 479 0.51 -27.32 20.66
CA LEU A 479 1.83 -26.82 21.11
C LEU A 479 2.78 -26.73 19.90
N GLU A 480 2.25 -26.36 18.74
CA GLU A 480 2.98 -26.32 17.49
C GLU A 480 3.90 -25.10 17.41
N MET A 481 4.90 -25.17 16.53
CA MET A 481 5.81 -24.05 16.28
C MET A 481 5.04 -22.83 15.78
N GLY A 482 5.46 -21.65 16.25
CA GLY A 482 4.86 -20.37 15.86
C GLY A 482 3.81 -19.87 16.85
N ARG A 483 3.52 -20.61 17.93
CA ARG A 483 2.59 -20.18 18.99
C ARG A 483 3.17 -19.09 19.87
N TYR A 484 4.47 -19.09 20.11
CA TYR A 484 5.15 -18.12 20.96
C TYR A 484 5.97 -17.17 20.12
N GLU A 485 6.13 -15.93 20.54
CA GLU A 485 6.98 -14.96 19.84
C GLU A 485 8.41 -15.46 19.65
N GLU A 486 8.95 -16.14 20.65
CA GLU A 486 10.29 -16.71 20.62
C GLU A 486 10.43 -17.92 19.67
N ASP A 487 9.32 -18.42 19.11
CA ASP A 487 9.34 -19.39 18.01
C ASP A 487 9.73 -18.75 16.67
N TRP A 488 9.80 -17.42 16.58
CA TRP A 488 10.03 -16.66 15.36
C TRP A 488 11.38 -15.94 15.35
N PHE A 489 11.94 -15.76 14.17
CA PHE A 489 13.09 -14.91 13.92
C PHE A 489 12.95 -14.18 12.60
N TYR A 490 13.53 -12.98 12.49
CA TYR A 490 13.57 -12.26 11.23
C TYR A 490 14.58 -12.93 10.28
N ALA A 491 14.07 -13.53 9.20
CA ALA A 491 14.85 -14.21 8.19
C ALA A 491 15.10 -13.33 6.94
N GLY A 492 14.41 -12.18 6.84
CA GLY A 492 14.38 -11.35 5.64
C GLY A 492 13.64 -12.04 4.48
N THR A 493 12.71 -12.94 4.78
CA THR A 493 11.89 -13.67 3.79
C THR A 493 10.60 -12.92 3.51
N GLY A 494 10.63 -11.94 2.63
CA GLY A 494 9.47 -11.12 2.30
C GLY A 494 9.90 -9.81 1.68
N ASN A 495 9.03 -8.80 1.76
CA ASN A 495 9.29 -7.46 1.23
C ASN A 495 9.25 -6.36 2.29
N LEU A 496 9.13 -6.73 3.57
CA LEU A 496 9.18 -5.81 4.71
C LEU A 496 10.46 -6.00 5.54
N ASP A 497 10.87 -4.95 6.26
CA ASP A 497 11.96 -4.97 7.23
C ASP A 497 11.57 -5.66 8.55
N GLU A 498 12.50 -5.74 9.52
CA GLU A 498 12.26 -6.44 10.79
C GLU A 498 11.15 -5.81 11.66
N CYS A 499 10.70 -4.59 11.36
CA CYS A 499 9.59 -3.94 12.04
C CYS A 499 8.30 -3.94 11.22
N ASN A 500 8.18 -4.77 10.18
CA ASN A 500 7.10 -4.73 9.19
C ASN A 500 7.01 -3.39 8.43
N GLY A 501 8.11 -2.66 8.30
CA GLY A 501 8.17 -1.43 7.55
C GLY A 501 8.68 -1.60 6.13
N ALA A 502 8.25 -0.72 5.23
CA ALA A 502 8.79 -0.60 3.88
C ALA A 502 8.71 0.84 3.39
N PHE A 503 9.57 1.17 2.42
CA PHE A 503 9.43 2.38 1.62
C PHE A 503 8.54 2.09 0.43
N ASP A 504 7.60 2.98 0.16
CA ASP A 504 6.83 2.93 -1.06
C ASP A 504 7.59 3.56 -2.25
N ILE A 505 6.93 3.63 -3.40
CA ILE A 505 7.43 4.24 -4.63
C ILE A 505 7.79 5.73 -4.51
N ASN A 506 7.15 6.46 -3.60
CA ASN A 506 7.42 7.88 -3.34
C ASN A 506 8.61 8.07 -2.38
N GLY A 507 9.09 6.98 -1.76
CA GLY A 507 10.13 7.02 -0.75
C GLY A 507 9.58 7.34 0.64
N ASP A 508 8.26 7.23 0.83
CA ASP A 508 7.61 7.37 2.12
C ASP A 508 7.72 6.06 2.88
N TYR A 509 8.20 6.14 4.12
CA TYR A 509 8.34 4.99 5.00
C TYR A 509 7.08 4.82 5.83
N GLY A 510 6.56 3.60 5.89
CA GLY A 510 5.46 3.25 6.75
C GLY A 510 5.52 1.80 7.18
N TYR A 511 4.67 1.48 8.13
CA TYR A 511 4.48 0.13 8.62
C TYR A 511 3.27 -0.52 7.98
N TYR A 512 3.30 -1.85 7.83
CA TYR A 512 2.23 -2.57 7.14
C TYR A 512 1.66 -3.69 8.02
N ILE A 513 0.34 -3.83 7.97
CA ILE A 513 -0.34 -5.00 8.51
C ILE A 513 -0.04 -6.19 7.62
N THR A 514 0.22 -7.33 8.24
CA THR A 514 0.48 -8.58 7.54
C THR A 514 -0.37 -9.68 8.12
N ASP A 515 -0.70 -10.66 7.29
CA ASP A 515 -1.35 -11.85 7.82
C ASP A 515 -0.38 -12.68 8.64
N LYS A 516 0.92 -12.63 8.34
CA LYS A 516 1.96 -13.46 8.99
C LYS A 516 2.61 -12.69 10.10
N TYR A 517 2.87 -13.38 11.23
CA TYR A 517 3.59 -12.80 12.34
C TYR A 517 4.87 -12.09 11.87
N PRO A 518 5.18 -10.91 12.42
CA PRO A 518 4.33 -10.12 13.32
C PRO A 518 3.16 -9.51 12.53
N PHE A 519 1.93 -9.49 13.05
CA PHE A 519 0.75 -9.04 12.28
C PHE A 519 0.69 -7.52 12.13
N THR A 520 1.32 -6.83 13.07
CA THR A 520 1.56 -5.38 13.07
C THR A 520 3.02 -5.17 13.49
N PRO A 521 3.54 -3.93 13.48
CA PRO A 521 4.93 -3.67 13.84
C PRO A 521 5.27 -4.17 15.24
N PRO A 522 6.26 -5.08 15.41
CA PRO A 522 6.74 -5.51 16.73
C PRO A 522 7.77 -4.53 17.32
N CYS A 523 8.22 -3.59 16.49
CA CYS A 523 9.24 -2.61 16.78
C CYS A 523 9.03 -1.37 15.91
N THR A 524 9.79 -0.33 16.21
CA THR A 524 9.76 0.95 15.47
C THR A 524 11.17 1.39 15.11
N PHE A 525 11.35 2.02 13.95
CA PHE A 525 12.61 2.62 13.53
C PHE A 525 12.75 4.09 13.91
N GLY A 526 11.70 4.78 14.37
CA GLY A 526 11.77 6.15 14.86
C GLY A 526 11.85 6.26 16.38
N VAL A 527 11.79 7.50 16.87
CA VAL A 527 11.75 7.80 18.30
C VAL A 527 10.32 7.63 18.80
N ARG A 528 10.09 6.62 19.65
CA ARG A 528 8.76 6.36 20.21
C ARG A 528 8.29 7.49 21.13
N ASP A 529 7.02 7.83 21.01
CA ASP A 529 6.31 8.74 21.87
C ASP A 529 5.78 8.01 23.12
N PRO A 530 6.02 8.53 24.34
CA PRO A 530 5.60 7.85 25.57
C PRO A 530 4.08 7.85 25.77
N SER A 531 3.31 8.68 25.06
CA SER A 531 1.86 8.73 25.22
C SER A 531 1.14 7.45 24.76
N PHE A 532 1.83 6.59 24.01
CA PHE A 532 1.36 5.24 23.67
C PHE A 532 1.42 4.26 24.85
N GLY A 533 2.20 4.59 25.89
CA GLY A 533 2.20 3.90 27.18
C GLY A 533 1.01 4.33 28.03
N LYS A 534 0.00 3.47 28.17
CA LYS A 534 -1.23 3.70 28.94
C LYS A 534 -1.19 2.94 30.27
N THR A 535 -1.39 3.67 31.37
CA THR A 535 -1.79 3.03 32.64
C THR A 535 -3.27 2.72 32.57
N HIS A 536 -3.67 1.47 32.83
CA HIS A 536 -5.09 1.09 32.79
C HIS A 536 -5.96 2.06 33.60
N PRO A 537 -7.15 2.42 33.08
CA PRO A 537 -8.17 3.02 33.92
C PRO A 537 -8.49 2.08 35.08
N THR A 538 -8.56 2.61 36.31
CA THR A 538 -9.01 1.79 37.43
C THR A 538 -10.52 1.67 37.34
N LEU A 539 -11.02 0.48 37.02
CA LEU A 539 -12.47 0.21 37.08
C LEU A 539 -12.97 0.60 38.48
N PRO A 540 -14.06 1.40 38.59
CA PRO A 540 -14.65 1.72 39.89
C PRO A 540 -14.98 0.43 40.64
N SER A 541 -14.49 0.35 41.88
CA SER A 541 -14.65 -0.81 42.78
C SER A 541 -16.09 -1.10 43.15
#